data_AF-A0A946JUI2-F1
#
_entry.id   AF-A0A946JUI2-F1
#
_cell.length_a   1.000
_cell.length_b   1.000
_cell.length_c   1.000
_cell.angle_alpha   90.00
_cell.angle_beta   90.00
_cell.angle_gamma   90.00
#
_symmetry.space_group_name_H-M   'P 1'
#
loop_
_entity.id
_entity.type
_entity.pdbx_description
1 polymer ?
#
loop_
_entity_poly.entity_id
_entity_poly.type
_entity_poly.pdbx_seq_one_letter_code
_entity_poly.pdbx_strand_id
1 'polypeptide(L)'
;ARFITKALRDFGFLDFGEPFKRLIHQGTITKDGAKMSKSKGNTVSPDKFIERYGSDTFRAYLMFMGPFDEGGDWNDKGITGISRFLGKVVNICSRIDRKYTSDVSTIKLVHKVIKYVGQDLDQLKFNTAISKLMELSNVLIKHDSIDEFTVKSLILLLAPIAPHLSEELWSLHFNSDNSIFTESWPIYNESKIVDDEIQIAVQVNGKHRGNIRIEINQNKESVLGMAKSLETVAKYLSSGNLVKEIYVPNKIVNLVVKP
;
A
#
# COMPACT_ATOMS: atom_id res chain seq x y z
N ALA A 1 11.32 -10.72 -31.10
CA ALA A 1 10.58 -11.71 -30.27
C ALA A 1 9.43 -12.35 -31.05
N ARG A 2 8.28 -11.66 -31.24
CA ARG A 2 7.07 -12.26 -31.85
C ARG A 2 7.30 -12.96 -33.21
N PHE A 3 8.02 -12.30 -34.12
CA PHE A 3 8.34 -12.87 -35.44
C PHE A 3 9.05 -14.23 -35.32
N ILE A 4 10.10 -14.31 -34.51
CA ILE A 4 10.87 -15.55 -34.29
C ILE A 4 10.01 -16.62 -33.64
N THR A 5 9.18 -16.28 -32.66
CA THR A 5 8.25 -17.24 -32.03
C THR A 5 7.29 -17.86 -33.04
N LYS A 6 6.72 -17.05 -33.93
CA LYS A 6 5.82 -17.55 -34.97
C LYS A 6 6.55 -18.44 -35.98
N ALA A 7 7.74 -18.04 -36.43
CA ALA A 7 8.54 -18.86 -37.33
C ALA A 7 8.90 -20.23 -36.70
N LEU A 8 9.33 -20.25 -35.43
CA LEU A 8 9.65 -21.49 -34.72
C LEU A 8 8.43 -22.39 -34.53
N ARG A 9 7.26 -21.81 -34.24
CA ARG A 9 5.99 -22.56 -34.22
C ARG A 9 5.66 -23.15 -35.59
N ASP A 10 5.78 -22.35 -36.65
CA ASP A 10 5.45 -22.78 -38.01
C ASP A 10 6.41 -23.89 -38.52
N PHE A 11 7.65 -23.91 -38.01
CA PHE A 11 8.59 -25.02 -38.20
C PHE A 11 8.40 -26.20 -37.23
N GLY A 12 7.40 -26.18 -36.36
CA GLY A 12 7.07 -27.27 -35.44
C GLY A 12 7.94 -27.35 -34.18
N PHE A 13 8.76 -26.35 -33.88
CA PHE A 13 9.59 -26.31 -32.66
C PHE A 13 8.83 -25.83 -31.42
N LEU A 14 7.71 -25.13 -31.60
CA LEU A 14 6.89 -24.58 -30.51
C LEU A 14 5.42 -24.90 -30.74
N ASP A 15 4.68 -25.06 -29.64
CA ASP A 15 3.23 -25.30 -29.61
C ASP A 15 2.42 -24.02 -29.26
N PHE A 16 3.09 -22.88 -29.10
CA PHE A 16 2.46 -21.58 -28.81
C PHE A 16 2.81 -20.50 -29.84
N GLY A 17 1.91 -19.52 -30.00
CA GLY A 17 2.00 -18.50 -31.06
C GLY A 17 2.46 -17.10 -30.64
N GLU A 18 2.62 -16.85 -29.34
CA GLU A 18 3.08 -15.57 -28.78
C GLU A 18 4.07 -15.80 -27.65
N PRO A 19 5.19 -15.04 -27.57
CA PRO A 19 6.25 -15.27 -26.59
C PRO A 19 5.92 -14.83 -25.17
N PHE A 20 4.96 -13.92 -24.98
CA PHE A 20 4.70 -13.28 -23.69
C PHE A 20 3.19 -13.25 -23.42
N LYS A 21 2.75 -13.74 -22.24
CA LYS A 21 1.35 -13.65 -21.79
C LYS A 21 0.96 -12.24 -21.35
N ARG A 22 1.90 -11.53 -20.73
CA ARG A 22 1.75 -10.15 -20.23
C ARG A 22 3.07 -9.42 -20.50
N LEU A 23 2.99 -8.22 -21.05
CA LEU A 23 4.12 -7.32 -21.25
C LEU A 23 3.86 -6.07 -20.43
N ILE A 24 4.84 -5.68 -19.62
CA ILE A 24 4.78 -4.47 -18.80
C ILE A 24 6.08 -3.73 -19.04
N HIS A 25 5.97 -2.46 -19.41
CA HIS A 25 7.11 -1.58 -19.57
C HIS A 25 7.26 -0.77 -18.30
N GLN A 26 8.42 -0.84 -17.68
CA GLN A 26 8.77 0.06 -16.60
C GLN A 26 8.93 1.48 -17.14
N GLY A 27 8.60 2.45 -16.30
CA GLY A 27 8.81 3.85 -16.62
C GLY A 27 10.28 4.24 -16.61
N THR A 28 10.57 5.40 -17.20
CA THR A 28 11.94 5.91 -17.27
C THR A 28 12.28 6.66 -15.99
N ILE A 29 13.40 6.31 -15.36
CA ILE A 29 13.94 7.08 -14.24
C ILE A 29 14.71 8.28 -14.79
N THR A 30 14.36 9.46 -14.29
CA THR A 30 15.03 10.73 -14.62
C THR A 30 15.83 11.25 -13.44
N LYS A 31 16.66 12.27 -13.66
CA LYS A 31 17.29 13.08 -12.61
C LYS A 31 17.19 14.54 -12.99
N ASP A 32 16.66 15.35 -12.08
CA ASP A 32 16.40 16.79 -12.28
C ASP A 32 15.52 17.03 -13.53
N GLY A 33 14.52 16.17 -13.73
CA GLY A 33 13.56 16.24 -14.84
C GLY A 33 14.12 15.78 -16.19
N ALA A 34 15.37 15.33 -16.27
CA ALA A 34 16.01 14.88 -17.50
C ALA A 34 16.34 13.39 -17.46
N LYS A 35 16.14 12.69 -18.59
CA LYS A 35 16.63 11.31 -18.77
C LYS A 35 18.12 11.24 -18.45
N MET A 36 18.51 10.28 -17.61
CA MET A 36 19.89 10.06 -17.23
C MET A 36 20.75 9.67 -18.44
N SER A 37 21.91 10.31 -18.60
CA SER A 37 22.88 9.97 -19.64
C SER A 37 24.28 10.47 -19.30
N LYS A 38 25.32 9.74 -19.74
CA LYS A 38 26.72 10.12 -19.51
C LYS A 38 27.04 11.52 -20.05
N SER A 39 26.53 11.85 -21.24
CA SER A 39 26.75 13.16 -21.89
C SER A 39 26.14 14.34 -21.13
N LYS A 40 25.09 14.11 -20.31
CA LYS A 40 24.48 15.15 -19.47
C LYS A 40 25.09 15.22 -18.06
N GLY A 41 26.02 14.33 -17.71
CA GLY A 41 26.63 14.29 -16.38
C GLY A 41 25.66 13.97 -15.23
N ASN A 42 24.42 13.59 -15.52
CA ASN A 42 23.36 13.38 -14.53
C ASN A 42 23.12 11.89 -14.21
N THR A 43 24.06 11.01 -14.52
CA THR A 43 23.96 9.59 -14.17
C THR A 43 24.11 9.37 -12.67
N VAL A 44 23.26 8.53 -12.10
CA VAL A 44 23.35 8.07 -10.71
C VAL A 44 24.00 6.69 -10.69
N SER A 45 25.08 6.54 -9.91
CA SER A 45 25.70 5.23 -9.66
C SER A 45 24.99 4.55 -8.48
N PRO A 46 24.45 3.33 -8.66
CA PRO A 46 23.84 2.55 -7.57
C PRO A 46 24.80 2.22 -6.43
N ASP A 47 26.08 1.95 -6.75
CA ASP A 47 27.06 1.38 -5.81
C ASP A 47 27.22 2.23 -4.55
N LYS A 48 27.28 3.56 -4.70
CA LYS A 48 27.39 4.49 -3.57
C LYS A 48 26.22 4.40 -2.59
N PHE A 49 25.02 4.10 -3.09
CA PHE A 49 23.82 3.96 -2.26
C PHE A 49 23.72 2.56 -1.67
N ILE A 50 24.12 1.53 -2.41
CA ILE A 50 24.15 0.16 -1.91
C ILE A 50 25.17 0.02 -0.78
N GLU A 51 26.37 0.57 -0.93
CA GLU A 51 27.41 0.56 0.10
C GLU A 51 26.94 1.29 1.38
N ARG A 52 26.23 2.41 1.23
CA ARG A 52 25.77 3.22 2.36
C ARG A 52 24.50 2.72 3.04
N TYR A 53 23.54 2.21 2.27
CA TYR A 53 22.18 1.91 2.75
C TYR A 53 21.78 0.44 2.62
N GLY A 54 22.58 -0.37 1.93
CA GLY A 54 22.25 -1.75 1.60
C GLY A 54 21.39 -1.88 0.33
N SER A 55 21.45 -3.07 -0.27
CA SER A 55 20.72 -3.43 -1.51
C SER A 55 19.21 -3.33 -1.33
N ASP A 56 18.68 -3.74 -0.18
CA ASP A 56 17.25 -3.70 0.12
C ASP A 56 16.69 -2.28 0.19
N THR A 57 17.39 -1.36 0.85
CA THR A 57 16.98 0.04 0.88
C THR A 57 16.96 0.64 -0.53
N PHE A 58 17.98 0.34 -1.33
CA PHE A 58 18.07 0.83 -2.71
C PHE A 58 16.93 0.28 -3.58
N ARG A 59 16.67 -1.03 -3.54
CA ARG A 59 15.56 -1.69 -4.25
C ARG A 59 14.21 -1.14 -3.85
N ALA A 60 13.95 -1.05 -2.55
CA ALA A 60 12.69 -0.54 -2.01
C ALA A 60 12.49 0.94 -2.39
N TYR A 61 13.55 1.74 -2.49
CA TYR A 61 13.43 3.12 -2.96
C TYR A 61 13.06 3.21 -4.44
N LEU A 62 13.68 2.41 -5.32
CA LEU A 62 13.28 2.33 -6.73
C LEU A 62 11.82 1.89 -6.90
N MET A 63 11.35 0.99 -6.04
CA MET A 63 9.95 0.53 -6.02
C MET A 63 8.98 1.58 -5.46
N PHE A 64 9.45 2.51 -4.62
CA PHE A 64 8.62 3.47 -3.92
C PHE A 64 8.53 4.85 -4.61
N MET A 65 9.53 5.21 -5.40
CA MET A 65 9.67 6.57 -5.95
C MET A 65 8.52 7.00 -6.88
N GLY A 66 7.76 6.05 -7.44
CA GLY A 66 6.61 6.30 -8.29
C GLY A 66 5.95 5.00 -8.75
N PRO A 67 4.85 5.08 -9.53
CA PRO A 67 4.27 3.92 -10.19
C PRO A 67 5.30 3.25 -11.11
N PHE A 68 5.33 1.92 -11.12
CA PHE A 68 6.35 1.14 -11.82
C PHE A 68 6.43 1.45 -13.32
N ASP A 69 5.29 1.67 -13.96
CA ASP A 69 5.11 1.94 -15.39
C ASP A 69 5.31 3.42 -15.77
N GLU A 70 5.19 4.33 -14.81
CA GLU A 70 5.44 5.77 -15.02
C GLU A 70 6.91 6.15 -14.74
N GLY A 71 7.55 5.46 -13.80
CA GLY A 71 8.93 5.72 -13.38
C GLY A 71 8.98 6.80 -12.32
N GLY A 72 9.93 7.74 -12.44
CA GLY A 72 10.00 8.87 -11.53
C GLY A 72 11.33 9.62 -11.59
N ASP A 73 11.37 10.78 -10.93
CA ASP A 73 12.59 11.57 -10.82
C ASP A 73 13.39 11.17 -9.57
N TRP A 74 14.64 10.79 -9.80
CA TRP A 74 15.54 10.34 -8.74
C TRP A 74 15.92 11.48 -7.80
N ASN A 75 15.80 11.23 -6.48
CA ASN A 75 16.20 12.18 -5.44
C ASN A 75 17.07 11.48 -4.39
N ASP A 76 18.35 11.88 -4.30
CA ASP A 76 19.32 11.34 -3.33
C ASP A 76 18.81 11.39 -1.87
N LYS A 77 17.93 12.33 -1.53
CA LYS A 77 17.37 12.47 -0.17
C LYS A 77 16.20 11.53 0.09
N GLY A 78 15.49 11.09 -0.95
CA GLY A 78 14.30 10.24 -0.83
C GLY A 78 14.59 8.87 -0.22
N ILE A 79 15.76 8.30 -0.51
CA ILE A 79 16.19 7.00 0.00
C ILE A 79 16.28 6.93 1.53
N THR A 80 16.49 8.08 2.19
CA THR A 80 16.56 8.14 3.67
C THR A 80 15.24 7.76 4.33
N GLY A 81 14.11 8.04 3.68
CA GLY A 81 12.78 7.63 4.18
C GLY A 81 12.62 6.11 4.21
N ILE A 82 13.09 5.43 3.15
CA ILE A 82 13.08 3.96 3.07
C ILE A 82 14.01 3.35 4.12
N SER A 83 15.22 3.89 4.28
CA SER A 83 16.16 3.40 5.29
C SER A 83 15.57 3.48 6.71
N ARG A 84 14.90 4.59 7.05
CA ARG A 84 14.19 4.75 8.33
C ARG A 84 13.01 3.79 8.46
N PHE A 85 12.25 3.56 7.39
CA PHE A 85 11.16 2.61 7.38
C PHE A 85 11.66 1.18 7.65
N LEU A 86 12.70 0.72 6.95
CA LEU A 86 13.27 -0.61 7.19
C LEU A 86 13.84 -0.74 8.61
N GLY A 87 14.54 0.28 9.13
CA GLY A 87 14.97 0.30 10.52
C GLY A 87 13.82 0.24 11.53
N LYS A 88 12.67 0.85 11.21
CA LYS A 88 11.45 0.74 12.01
C LYS A 88 10.89 -0.69 12.00
N VAL A 89 10.92 -1.38 10.87
CA VAL A 89 10.51 -2.79 10.78
C VAL A 89 11.38 -3.67 11.68
N VAL A 90 12.70 -3.47 11.70
CA VAL A 90 13.59 -4.20 12.62
C VAL A 90 13.16 -4.00 14.08
N ASN A 91 12.90 -2.74 14.47
CA ASN A 91 12.46 -2.43 15.83
C ASN A 91 11.11 -3.11 16.15
N ILE A 92 10.16 -3.07 15.23
CA ILE A 92 8.87 -3.77 15.36
C ILE A 92 9.06 -5.27 15.57
N CYS A 93 9.91 -5.93 14.77
CA CYS A 93 10.13 -7.37 14.88
C CYS A 93 10.80 -7.75 16.22
N SER A 94 11.66 -6.89 16.76
CA SER A 94 12.28 -7.11 18.08
C SER A 94 11.29 -7.09 19.26
N ARG A 95 10.07 -6.61 19.05
CA ARG A 95 8.99 -6.55 20.06
C ARG A 95 8.05 -7.76 20.00
N ILE A 96 8.43 -8.81 19.28
CA ILE A 96 7.65 -10.04 19.22
C ILE A 96 7.46 -10.64 20.62
N ASP A 97 6.20 -10.86 21.01
CA ASP A 97 5.83 -11.60 22.20
C ASP A 97 4.78 -12.66 21.86
N ARG A 98 5.17 -13.92 21.96
CA ARG A 98 4.32 -15.08 21.64
C ARG A 98 3.15 -15.26 22.60
N LYS A 99 3.17 -14.60 23.76
CA LYS A 99 2.09 -14.63 24.74
C LYS A 99 1.15 -13.43 24.60
N TYR A 100 1.55 -12.41 23.84
CA TYR A 100 0.74 -11.23 23.59
C TYR A 100 -0.28 -11.49 22.49
N THR A 101 -1.46 -10.89 22.63
CA THR A 101 -2.49 -10.85 21.59
C THR A 101 -2.77 -9.39 21.26
N SER A 102 -2.55 -9.01 20.00
CA SER A 102 -2.85 -7.66 19.53
C SER A 102 -4.34 -7.36 19.64
N ASP A 103 -4.65 -6.07 19.80
CA ASP A 103 -6.03 -5.61 19.84
C ASP A 103 -6.76 -5.85 18.51
N VAL A 104 -8.09 -5.85 18.57
CA VAL A 104 -8.96 -6.13 17.42
C VAL A 104 -8.66 -5.21 16.24
N SER A 105 -8.37 -3.93 16.48
CA SER A 105 -8.12 -2.97 15.41
C SER A 105 -6.82 -3.26 14.68
N THR A 106 -5.76 -3.63 15.41
CA THR A 106 -4.48 -4.07 14.85
C THR A 106 -4.63 -5.35 14.04
N ILE A 107 -5.34 -6.35 14.56
CA ILE A 107 -5.60 -7.61 13.84
C ILE A 107 -6.36 -7.35 12.53
N LYS A 108 -7.42 -6.52 12.57
CA LYS A 108 -8.17 -6.14 11.35
C LYS A 108 -7.25 -5.44 10.34
N LEU A 109 -6.39 -4.53 10.79
CA LEU A 109 -5.45 -3.81 9.93
C LEU A 109 -4.44 -4.77 9.27
N VAL A 110 -3.85 -5.70 10.01
CA VAL A 110 -2.90 -6.68 9.47
C VAL A 110 -3.55 -7.51 8.35
N HIS A 111 -4.77 -8.03 8.56
CA HIS A 111 -5.47 -8.78 7.53
C HIS A 111 -5.79 -7.93 6.28
N LYS A 112 -6.14 -6.65 6.44
CA LYS A 112 -6.32 -5.74 5.29
C LYS A 112 -5.01 -5.55 4.54
N VAL A 113 -3.91 -5.34 5.26
CA VAL A 113 -2.59 -5.13 4.66
C VAL A 113 -2.14 -6.38 3.91
N ILE A 114 -2.34 -7.59 4.46
CA ILE A 114 -2.07 -8.85 3.74
C ILE A 114 -2.81 -8.90 2.40
N LYS A 115 -4.13 -8.63 2.40
CA LYS A 115 -4.94 -8.64 1.18
C LYS A 115 -4.45 -7.63 0.16
N TYR A 116 -4.32 -6.36 0.57
CA TYR A 116 -4.10 -5.28 -0.37
C TYR A 116 -2.63 -5.18 -0.84
N VAL A 117 -1.66 -5.56 0.00
CA VAL A 117 -0.26 -5.69 -0.44
C VAL A 117 -0.15 -6.82 -1.47
N GLY A 118 -0.79 -7.98 -1.23
CA GLY A 118 -0.80 -9.06 -2.21
C GLY A 118 -1.37 -8.65 -3.57
N GLN A 119 -2.52 -7.94 -3.57
CA GLN A 119 -3.13 -7.41 -4.78
C GLN A 119 -2.27 -6.38 -5.51
N ASP A 120 -1.62 -5.48 -4.76
CA ASP A 120 -0.75 -4.47 -5.34
C ASP A 120 0.50 -5.09 -5.96
N LEU A 121 1.13 -6.07 -5.30
CA LEU A 121 2.31 -6.75 -5.84
C LEU A 121 1.99 -7.52 -7.12
N ASP A 122 0.85 -8.21 -7.21
CA ASP A 122 0.39 -8.89 -8.44
C ASP A 122 0.17 -7.91 -9.62
N GLN A 123 -0.23 -6.67 -9.28
CA GLN A 123 -0.40 -5.59 -10.24
C GLN A 123 0.87 -4.76 -10.48
N LEU A 124 2.00 -5.08 -9.83
CA LEU A 124 3.24 -4.31 -9.81
C LEU A 124 3.09 -2.86 -9.28
N LYS A 125 2.10 -2.61 -8.41
CA LYS A 125 1.90 -1.34 -7.71
C LYS A 125 2.77 -1.28 -6.44
N PHE A 126 4.09 -1.37 -6.62
CA PHE A 126 5.02 -1.50 -5.51
C PHE A 126 5.00 -0.31 -4.55
N ASN A 127 4.86 0.91 -5.10
CA ASN A 127 4.79 2.13 -4.31
C ASN A 127 3.62 2.11 -3.33
N THR A 128 2.44 1.69 -3.77
CA THR A 128 1.26 1.60 -2.89
C THR A 128 1.31 0.41 -1.94
N ALA A 129 1.99 -0.68 -2.30
CA ALA A 129 2.28 -1.79 -1.39
C ALA A 129 3.19 -1.34 -0.23
N ILE A 130 4.29 -0.64 -0.55
CA ILE A 130 5.23 -0.10 0.44
C ILE A 130 4.54 0.93 1.34
N SER A 131 3.70 1.83 0.79
CA SER A 131 2.91 2.77 1.59
C SER A 131 2.04 2.06 2.64
N LYS A 132 1.38 0.96 2.27
CA LYS A 132 0.54 0.18 3.22
C LYS A 132 1.38 -0.48 4.30
N LEU A 133 2.57 -0.99 3.98
CA LEU A 133 3.50 -1.52 4.98
C LEU A 133 4.03 -0.43 5.90
N MET A 134 4.28 0.79 5.39
CA MET A 134 4.66 1.94 6.20
C MET A 134 3.54 2.35 7.16
N GLU A 135 2.29 2.40 6.68
CA GLU A 135 1.10 2.68 7.51
C GLU A 135 0.94 1.65 8.63
N LEU A 136 1.02 0.35 8.30
CA LEU A 136 1.03 -0.72 9.29
C LEU A 136 2.15 -0.51 10.31
N SER A 137 3.36 -0.25 9.84
CA SER A 137 4.53 -0.03 10.70
C SER A 137 4.37 1.18 11.62
N ASN A 138 3.68 2.23 11.17
CA ASN A 138 3.38 3.42 12.00
C ASN A 138 2.39 3.13 13.12
N VAL A 139 1.50 2.14 12.94
CA VAL A 139 0.62 1.66 14.00
C VAL A 139 1.40 0.77 14.96
N LEU A 140 2.07 -0.26 14.43
CA LEU A 140 2.77 -1.27 15.21
C LEU A 140 3.88 -0.70 16.11
N ILE A 141 4.61 0.32 15.66
CA ILE A 141 5.70 0.93 16.46
C ILE A 141 5.22 1.59 17.75
N LYS A 142 3.91 1.81 17.92
CA LYS A 142 3.32 2.37 19.15
C LYS A 142 3.07 1.31 20.23
N HIS A 143 3.18 0.02 19.89
CA HIS A 143 2.97 -1.08 20.82
C HIS A 143 4.32 -1.57 21.35
N ASP A 144 4.39 -1.84 22.65
CA ASP A 144 5.59 -2.40 23.28
C ASP A 144 5.75 -3.90 23.00
N SER A 145 4.65 -4.58 22.69
CA SER A 145 4.60 -6.01 22.38
C SER A 145 3.70 -6.24 21.17
N ILE A 146 4.09 -7.20 20.32
CA ILE A 146 3.41 -7.51 19.07
C ILE A 146 3.31 -9.03 18.94
N ASP A 147 2.13 -9.52 18.56
CA ASP A 147 1.90 -10.94 18.45
C ASP A 147 2.69 -11.58 17.29
N GLU A 148 2.92 -12.89 17.39
CA GLU A 148 3.69 -13.65 16.42
C GLU A 148 3.09 -13.61 15.00
N PHE A 149 1.76 -13.67 14.86
CA PHE A 149 1.12 -13.65 13.54
C PHE A 149 1.36 -12.32 12.82
N THR A 150 1.27 -11.22 13.55
CA THR A 150 1.53 -9.88 13.03
C THR A 150 2.99 -9.73 12.57
N VAL A 151 3.96 -10.15 13.37
CA VAL A 151 5.39 -10.07 13.02
C VAL A 151 5.71 -10.98 11.83
N LYS A 152 5.24 -12.24 11.82
CA LYS A 152 5.39 -13.15 10.66
C LYS A 152 4.84 -12.55 9.39
N SER A 153 3.61 -12.02 9.45
CA SER A 153 2.95 -11.42 8.31
C SER A 153 3.73 -10.23 7.78
N LEU A 154 4.20 -9.33 8.66
CA LEU A 154 4.99 -8.17 8.24
C LEU A 154 6.27 -8.58 7.47
N ILE A 155 7.01 -9.57 7.97
CA ILE A 155 8.25 -10.04 7.35
C ILE A 155 7.97 -10.72 6.00
N LEU A 156 6.96 -11.60 5.94
CA LEU A 156 6.58 -12.27 4.68
C LEU A 156 6.13 -11.28 3.60
N LEU A 157 5.35 -10.25 3.97
CA LEU A 157 4.92 -9.21 3.05
C LEU A 157 6.07 -8.32 2.57
N LEU A 158 7.12 -8.17 3.39
CA LEU A 158 8.30 -7.38 3.06
C LEU A 158 9.28 -8.13 2.14
N ALA A 159 9.31 -9.47 2.18
CA ALA A 159 10.29 -10.30 1.49
C ALA A 159 10.45 -10.03 -0.03
N PRO A 160 9.38 -9.77 -0.81
CA PRO A 160 9.53 -9.42 -2.23
C PRO A 160 10.24 -8.07 -2.48
N ILE A 161 10.22 -7.18 -1.48
CA ILE A 161 10.72 -5.81 -1.55
C ILE A 161 12.15 -5.73 -0.98
N ALA A 162 12.35 -6.24 0.23
CA ALA A 162 13.61 -6.25 0.97
C ALA A 162 13.99 -7.69 1.39
N PRO A 163 14.43 -8.53 0.43
CA PRO A 163 14.63 -9.96 0.64
C PRO A 163 15.69 -10.30 1.70
N HIS A 164 16.83 -9.58 1.71
CA HIS A 164 17.94 -9.93 2.61
C HIS A 164 17.58 -9.65 4.07
N LEU A 165 16.98 -8.48 4.33
CA LEU A 165 16.48 -8.10 5.64
C LEU A 165 15.37 -9.04 6.11
N SER A 166 14.50 -9.45 5.20
CA SER A 166 13.39 -10.35 5.55
C SER A 166 13.88 -11.74 5.92
N GLU A 167 14.87 -12.28 5.21
CA GLU A 167 15.54 -13.54 5.55
C GLU A 167 16.23 -13.46 6.93
N GLU A 168 16.98 -12.38 7.18
CA GLU A 168 17.68 -12.18 8.47
C GLU A 168 16.68 -12.10 9.64
N LEU A 169 15.61 -11.32 9.49
CA LEU A 169 14.56 -11.20 10.51
C LEU A 169 13.81 -12.52 10.73
N TRP A 170 13.59 -13.29 9.66
CA TRP A 170 12.95 -14.59 9.75
C TRP A 170 13.78 -15.57 10.56
N SER A 171 15.06 -15.70 10.20
CA SER A 171 16.03 -16.54 10.92
C SER A 171 16.12 -16.14 12.40
N LEU A 172 16.27 -14.83 12.67
CA LEU A 172 16.43 -14.30 14.02
C LEU A 172 15.23 -14.57 14.93
N HIS A 173 14.00 -14.43 14.43
CA HIS A 173 12.80 -14.47 15.27
C HIS A 173 12.09 -15.83 15.29
N PHE A 174 12.24 -16.65 14.25
CA PHE A 174 11.53 -17.92 14.13
C PHE A 174 12.44 -19.15 14.19
N ASN A 175 13.76 -18.96 14.27
CA ASN A 175 14.76 -20.04 14.38
C ASN A 175 14.48 -21.15 13.35
N SER A 176 14.27 -20.73 12.11
CA SER A 176 13.88 -21.60 11.01
C SER A 176 15.13 -22.03 10.27
N ASP A 177 15.34 -23.35 10.17
CA ASP A 177 16.35 -23.94 9.27
C ASP A 177 15.98 -23.72 7.80
N ASN A 178 14.72 -23.35 7.53
CA ASN A 178 14.21 -23.03 6.19
C ASN A 178 14.22 -21.53 5.92
N SER A 179 14.57 -21.17 4.68
CA SER A 179 14.51 -19.80 4.19
C SER A 179 13.08 -19.29 4.08
N ILE A 180 12.89 -17.99 4.32
CA ILE A 180 11.58 -17.33 4.16
C ILE A 180 11.02 -17.49 2.74
N PHE A 181 11.89 -17.68 1.74
CA PHE A 181 11.47 -17.87 0.35
C PHE A 181 10.83 -19.23 0.07
N THR A 182 10.87 -20.15 1.04
CA THR A 182 10.15 -21.43 0.99
C THR A 182 8.78 -21.37 1.68
N GLU A 183 8.50 -20.27 2.40
CA GLU A 183 7.26 -20.10 3.13
C GLU A 183 6.11 -19.67 2.22
N SER A 184 4.90 -20.02 2.63
CA SER A 184 3.69 -19.60 1.93
C SER A 184 3.36 -18.14 2.22
N TRP A 185 2.71 -17.48 1.25
CA TRP A 185 2.16 -16.14 1.45
C TRP A 185 1.15 -16.13 2.62
N PRO A 186 1.17 -15.11 3.50
CA PRO A 186 0.26 -15.06 4.63
C PRO A 186 -1.20 -14.97 4.18
N ILE A 187 -2.07 -15.69 4.88
CA ILE A 187 -3.50 -15.77 4.55
C ILE A 187 -4.27 -14.77 5.41
N TYR A 188 -5.09 -13.93 4.76
CA TYR A 188 -5.97 -13.02 5.46
C TYR A 188 -7.33 -13.66 5.75
N ASN A 189 -8.00 -13.21 6.81
CA ASN A 189 -9.36 -13.64 7.15
C ASN A 189 -10.39 -12.62 6.63
N GLU A 190 -11.28 -13.06 5.74
CA GLU A 190 -12.31 -12.21 5.12
C GLU A 190 -13.22 -11.53 6.16
N SER A 191 -13.56 -12.19 7.26
CA SER A 191 -14.38 -11.60 8.32
C SER A 191 -13.70 -10.46 9.08
N LYS A 192 -12.36 -10.38 9.03
CA LYS A 192 -11.55 -9.37 9.73
C LYS A 192 -11.29 -8.13 8.88
N ILE A 193 -11.54 -8.19 7.57
CA ILE A 193 -11.34 -7.05 6.66
C ILE A 193 -12.62 -6.25 6.41
N VAL A 194 -13.77 -6.75 6.89
CA VAL A 194 -15.03 -6.02 6.86
C VAL A 194 -14.96 -4.90 7.89
N ASP A 195 -15.09 -3.67 7.40
CA ASP A 195 -15.31 -2.51 8.24
C ASP A 195 -16.76 -2.52 8.70
N ASP A 196 -16.99 -2.50 10.01
CA ASP A 196 -18.36 -2.38 10.53
C ASP A 196 -18.84 -0.93 10.38
N GLU A 197 -17.89 0.02 10.44
CA GLU A 197 -18.11 1.46 10.29
C GLU A 197 -17.18 2.06 9.22
N ILE A 198 -17.72 2.97 8.43
CA ILE A 198 -17.01 3.73 7.40
C ILE A 198 -17.20 5.23 7.61
N GLN A 199 -16.18 6.00 7.25
CA GLN A 199 -16.26 7.44 7.25
C GLN A 199 -16.68 7.93 5.87
N ILE A 200 -17.82 8.62 5.79
CA ILE A 200 -18.28 9.24 4.54
C ILE A 200 -18.20 10.76 4.62
N ALA A 201 -17.87 11.38 3.50
CA ALA A 201 -17.83 12.83 3.40
C ALA A 201 -19.25 13.42 3.35
N VAL A 202 -19.43 14.57 3.99
CA VAL A 202 -20.65 15.37 3.92
C VAL A 202 -20.36 16.67 3.19
N GLN A 203 -21.14 16.93 2.16
CA GLN A 203 -21.03 18.10 1.29
C GLN A 203 -22.30 18.94 1.34
N VAL A 204 -22.13 20.24 1.15
CA VAL A 204 -23.22 21.18 0.85
C VAL A 204 -22.89 21.88 -0.46
N ASN A 205 -23.80 21.80 -1.44
CA ASN A 205 -23.60 22.31 -2.80
C ASN A 205 -22.26 21.86 -3.41
N GLY A 206 -21.90 20.59 -3.21
CA GLY A 206 -20.67 19.98 -3.73
C GLY A 206 -19.38 20.38 -2.98
N LYS A 207 -19.44 21.26 -1.98
CA LYS A 207 -18.27 21.62 -1.17
C LYS A 207 -18.23 20.80 0.12
N HIS A 208 -17.05 20.27 0.47
CA HIS A 208 -16.85 19.48 1.70
C HIS A 208 -17.12 20.32 2.96
N ARG A 209 -17.87 19.74 3.92
CA ARG A 209 -18.27 20.40 5.17
C ARG A 209 -17.98 19.56 6.42
N GLY A 210 -17.55 18.32 6.27
CA GLY A 210 -17.24 17.45 7.38
C GLY A 210 -17.36 16.00 6.97
N ASN A 211 -17.20 15.11 7.94
CA ASN A 211 -17.33 13.68 7.76
C ASN A 211 -18.21 13.12 8.87
N ILE A 212 -18.96 12.06 8.57
CA ILE A 212 -19.68 11.27 9.57
C ILE A 212 -19.19 9.82 9.51
N ARG A 213 -19.20 9.13 10.65
CA ARG A 213 -19.01 7.68 10.71
C ARG A 213 -20.38 7.02 10.67
N ILE A 214 -20.53 6.03 9.79
CA ILE A 214 -21.77 5.28 9.61
C ILE A 214 -21.46 3.80 9.58
N GLU A 215 -22.39 2.95 9.97
CA GLU A 215 -22.28 1.52 9.74
C GLU A 215 -22.32 1.22 8.23
N ILE A 216 -21.63 0.16 7.78
CA ILE A 216 -21.77 -0.29 6.39
C ILE A 216 -23.23 -0.67 6.13
N ASN A 217 -23.81 -0.09 5.08
CA ASN A 217 -25.22 -0.25 4.72
C ASN A 217 -26.19 0.30 5.78
N GLN A 218 -25.74 1.26 6.61
CA GLN A 218 -26.64 2.00 7.48
C GLN A 218 -27.77 2.64 6.66
N ASN A 219 -28.98 2.60 7.24
CA ASN A 219 -30.18 3.12 6.62
C ASN A 219 -29.99 4.58 6.15
N LYS A 220 -30.46 4.86 4.93
CA LYS A 220 -30.30 6.17 4.27
C LYS A 220 -30.86 7.32 5.11
N GLU A 221 -32.04 7.18 5.71
CA GLU A 221 -32.63 8.25 6.53
C GLU A 221 -31.78 8.56 7.75
N SER A 222 -31.25 7.53 8.42
CA SER A 222 -30.34 7.68 9.56
C SER A 222 -29.07 8.45 9.18
N VAL A 223 -28.44 8.07 8.07
CA VAL A 223 -27.23 8.72 7.54
C VAL A 223 -27.47 10.19 7.20
N LEU A 224 -28.61 10.50 6.57
CA LEU A 224 -28.99 11.87 6.24
C LEU A 224 -29.28 12.70 7.49
N GLY A 225 -29.88 12.10 8.53
CA GLY A 225 -30.06 12.72 9.84
C GLY A 225 -28.73 13.12 10.47
N MET A 226 -27.76 12.21 10.51
CA MET A 226 -26.41 12.47 11.04
C MET A 226 -25.68 13.57 10.25
N ALA A 227 -25.83 13.57 8.93
CA ALA A 227 -25.23 14.59 8.07
C ALA A 227 -25.80 16.00 8.34
N LYS A 228 -27.11 16.11 8.60
CA LYS A 228 -27.78 17.38 8.92
C LYS A 228 -27.45 17.89 10.31
N SER A 229 -27.18 16.99 11.27
CA SER A 229 -26.82 17.36 12.65
C SER A 229 -25.38 17.85 12.79
N LEU A 230 -24.54 17.75 11.77
CA LEU A 230 -23.20 18.35 11.77
C LEU A 230 -23.30 19.87 11.93
N GLU A 231 -22.63 20.43 12.93
CA GLU A 231 -22.65 21.87 13.21
C GLU A 231 -22.16 22.70 12.00
N THR A 232 -21.19 22.18 11.27
CA THR A 232 -20.66 22.78 10.03
C THR A 232 -21.63 22.77 8.87
N VAL A 233 -22.64 21.89 8.89
CA VAL A 233 -23.69 21.75 7.88
C VAL A 233 -24.94 22.53 8.28
N ALA A 234 -25.28 22.51 9.57
CA ALA A 234 -26.45 23.19 10.13
C ALA A 234 -26.50 24.69 9.78
N LYS A 235 -25.34 25.36 9.74
CA LYS A 235 -25.23 26.79 9.34
C LYS A 235 -25.74 27.08 7.92
N TYR A 236 -25.60 26.12 7.01
CA TYR A 236 -26.08 26.26 5.64
C TYR A 236 -27.56 25.93 5.53
N LEU A 237 -28.03 24.97 6.33
CA LEU A 237 -29.44 24.59 6.39
C LEU A 237 -30.31 25.64 7.10
N SER A 238 -29.73 26.44 8.00
CA SER A 238 -30.44 27.54 8.68
C SER A 238 -30.56 28.80 7.83
N SER A 239 -29.68 28.98 6.84
CA SER A 239 -29.61 30.17 5.98
C SER A 239 -30.17 29.96 4.58
N GLY A 240 -30.66 28.76 4.26
CA GLY A 240 -31.22 28.45 2.95
C GLY A 240 -32.20 27.27 2.99
N ASN A 241 -32.92 27.11 1.89
CA ASN A 241 -33.91 26.04 1.72
C ASN A 241 -33.25 24.77 1.16
N LEU A 242 -33.48 23.64 1.83
CA LEU A 242 -33.01 22.33 1.37
C LEU A 242 -33.85 21.85 0.18
N VAL A 243 -33.19 21.70 -0.98
CA VAL A 243 -33.85 21.34 -2.25
C VAL A 243 -33.70 19.87 -2.59
N LYS A 244 -32.55 19.26 -2.25
CA LYS A 244 -32.27 17.87 -2.60
C LYS A 244 -31.28 17.23 -1.64
N GLU A 245 -31.53 15.96 -1.34
CA GLU A 245 -30.66 15.11 -0.53
C GLU A 245 -30.13 13.98 -1.40
N ILE A 246 -28.81 13.95 -1.59
CA ILE A 246 -28.15 12.95 -2.41
C ILE A 246 -27.27 12.11 -1.49
N TYR A 247 -27.57 10.82 -1.41
CA TYR A 247 -26.73 9.84 -0.74
C TYR A 247 -26.25 8.83 -1.76
N VAL A 248 -24.93 8.72 -1.91
CA VAL A 248 -24.31 7.59 -2.60
C VAL A 248 -23.89 6.59 -1.53
N PRO A 249 -24.50 5.39 -1.50
CA PRO A 249 -24.27 4.40 -0.44
C PRO A 249 -22.79 4.22 -0.13
N ASN A 250 -22.46 4.29 1.16
CA ASN A 250 -21.13 4.05 1.69
C ASN A 250 -20.02 4.97 1.13
N LYS A 251 -20.38 6.09 0.47
CA LYS A 251 -19.41 7.03 -0.13
C LYS A 251 -19.58 8.46 0.32
N ILE A 252 -20.76 9.05 0.10
CA ILE A 252 -20.93 10.51 0.27
C ILE A 252 -22.38 10.91 0.48
N VAL A 253 -22.59 11.94 1.31
CA VAL A 253 -23.83 12.71 1.38
C VAL A 253 -23.57 14.10 0.79
N ASN A 254 -24.43 14.54 -0.12
CA ASN A 254 -24.44 15.91 -0.63
C ASN A 254 -25.84 16.53 -0.47
N LEU A 255 -25.89 17.63 0.28
CA LEU A 255 -27.10 18.41 0.53
C LEU A 255 -27.11 19.62 -0.40
N VAL A 256 -28.14 19.73 -1.23
CA VAL A 256 -28.30 20.85 -2.16
C VAL A 256 -29.18 21.90 -1.49
N VAL A 257 -28.61 23.06 -1.19
CA VAL A 257 -29.26 24.16 -0.48
C VAL A 257 -29.30 25.38 -1.40
N LYS A 258 -30.47 25.99 -1.56
CA LYS A 258 -30.61 27.29 -2.23
C LYS A 258 -30.78 28.40 -1.18
N PRO A 259 -30.32 29.63 -1.46
CA PRO A 259 -30.70 30.78 -0.64
C PRO A 259 -32.23 30.90 -0.53
#